data_AF-A0A7J7ZVS6-F1
#
_entry.id   AF-A0A7J7ZVS6-F1
#
_cell.length_a   1.000
_cell.length_b   1.000
_cell.length_c   1.000
_cell.angle_alpha   90.00
_cell.angle_beta   90.00
_cell.angle_gamma   90.00
#
_symmetry.space_group_name_H-M   'P 1'
#
loop_
_entity.id
_entity.type
_entity.pdbx_description
1 polymer ?
#
loop_
_entity_poly.entity_id
_entity_poly.type
_entity_poly.pdbx_seq_one_letter_code
_entity_poly.pdbx_strand_id
1 'polypeptide(L)'
;MTVTDFGWEDALHTVRAGRSCANPNLGFQRQLQEFEKHEVHEYRQWLKEEYGESPLRDAEEARNILGKYKEQGRTEAPPSAWRESSFQALPPLAYSKYPTET
;
A
#
# COMPACT_ATOMS: atom_id res chain seq x y z
N MET A 1 -12.27 -4.36 -14.84
CA MET A 1 -11.58 -4.82 -13.60
C MET A 1 -10.57 -5.85 -14.05
N THR A 2 -9.34 -5.79 -13.56
CA THR A 2 -8.24 -6.63 -14.05
C THR A 2 -7.59 -7.38 -12.89
N VAL A 3 -7.20 -8.62 -13.15
CA VAL A 3 -6.44 -9.47 -12.22
C VAL A 3 -4.96 -9.43 -12.60
N THR A 4 -4.12 -8.80 -11.77
CA THR A 4 -2.66 -8.70 -12.00
C THR A 4 -1.88 -9.80 -11.28
N ASP A 5 -0.67 -10.07 -11.76
CA ASP A 5 0.30 -10.99 -11.17
C ASP A 5 1.21 -10.37 -10.09
N PHE A 6 0.97 -9.13 -9.68
CA PHE A 6 1.78 -8.41 -8.69
C PHE A 6 1.76 -9.03 -7.29
N GLY A 7 2.91 -9.00 -6.61
CA GLY A 7 2.97 -9.14 -5.15
C GLY A 7 2.45 -7.88 -4.44
N TRP A 8 2.30 -7.93 -3.12
CA TRP A 8 1.72 -6.86 -2.32
C TRP A 8 2.55 -5.57 -2.36
N GLU A 9 3.88 -5.67 -2.45
CA GLU A 9 4.75 -4.50 -2.58
C GLU A 9 4.56 -3.79 -3.93
N ASP A 10 4.48 -4.55 -5.02
CA ASP A 10 4.27 -4.02 -6.36
C ASP A 10 2.86 -3.46 -6.54
N ALA A 11 1.85 -4.09 -5.94
CA ALA A 11 0.51 -3.55 -5.84
C ALA A 11 0.51 -2.21 -5.06
N LEU A 12 1.21 -2.13 -3.92
CA LEU A 12 1.33 -0.90 -3.14
C LEU A 12 2.07 0.21 -3.90
N HIS A 13 3.12 -0.12 -4.64
CA HIS A 13 3.82 0.83 -5.51
C HIS A 13 2.90 1.38 -6.59
N THR A 14 2.10 0.52 -7.22
CA THR A 14 1.10 0.92 -8.22
C THR A 14 0.07 1.87 -7.61
N VAL A 15 -0.38 1.61 -6.36
CA VAL A 15 -1.27 2.53 -5.62
C VAL A 15 -0.55 3.85 -5.31
N ARG A 16 0.71 3.82 -4.88
CA ARG A 16 1.49 5.01 -4.55
C ARG A 16 1.73 5.92 -5.76
N ALA A 17 1.78 5.37 -6.97
CA ALA A 17 1.86 6.15 -8.20
C ALA A 17 0.64 7.08 -8.39
N GLY A 18 -0.56 6.66 -7.98
CA GLY A 18 -1.77 7.50 -7.99
C GLY A 18 -2.04 8.23 -6.68
N ARG A 19 -1.51 7.72 -5.55
CA ARG A 19 -1.70 8.25 -4.20
C ARG A 19 -0.43 8.10 -3.37
N SER A 20 0.47 9.08 -3.47
CA SER A 20 1.79 9.06 -2.83
C SER A 20 1.76 8.83 -1.31
N CYS A 21 0.68 9.25 -0.63
CA CYS A 21 0.51 9.06 0.82
C CYS A 21 0.02 7.66 1.23
N ALA A 22 -0.15 6.71 0.31
CA ALA A 22 -0.56 5.35 0.64
C ALA A 22 0.51 4.64 1.50
N ASN A 23 0.18 4.38 2.76
CA ASN A 23 1.07 3.75 3.71
C ASN A 23 0.30 2.85 4.69
N PRO A 24 0.07 1.57 4.35
CA PRO A 24 -0.54 0.61 5.27
C PRO A 24 0.26 0.49 6.56
N ASN A 25 -0.41 0.36 7.71
CA ASN A 25 0.29 0.10 8.97
C ASN A 25 0.95 -1.30 8.97
N LEU A 26 1.85 -1.55 9.93
CA LEU A 26 2.60 -2.81 9.99
C LEU A 26 1.72 -4.06 10.08
N GLY A 27 0.57 -3.96 10.76
CA GLY A 27 -0.40 -5.05 10.84
C GLY A 27 -0.97 -5.42 9.48
N PHE A 28 -1.40 -4.42 8.70
CA PHE A 28 -1.89 -4.62 7.34
C PHE A 28 -0.80 -5.10 6.39
N GLN A 29 0.45 -4.64 6.52
CA GLN A 29 1.56 -5.16 5.70
C GLN A 29 1.79 -6.65 5.95
N ARG A 30 1.74 -7.11 7.21
CA ARG A 30 1.84 -8.55 7.53
C ARG A 30 0.68 -9.35 6.95
N GLN A 31 -0.54 -8.83 7.03
CA GLN A 31 -1.71 -9.48 6.43
C GLN A 31 -1.59 -9.59 4.90
N LEU A 32 -1.11 -8.54 4.24
CA LEU A 32 -0.86 -8.54 2.79
C LEU A 32 0.22 -9.55 2.40
N GLN A 33 1.30 -9.64 3.17
CA GLN A 33 2.35 -10.63 2.98
C GLN A 33 1.83 -12.07 3.15
N GLU A 34 0.99 -12.31 4.15
CA GLU A 34 0.39 -13.61 4.40
C GLU A 34 -0.59 -14.01 3.29
N PHE A 35 -1.41 -13.05 2.83
CA PHE A 35 -2.33 -13.22 1.71
C PHE A 35 -1.59 -13.56 0.42
N GLU A 36 -0.50 -12.84 0.11
CA GLU A 36 0.35 -13.16 -1.05
C GLU A 36 0.91 -14.58 -0.98
N LYS A 37 1.31 -15.03 0.21
CA LYS A 37 1.94 -16.33 0.37
C LYS A 37 0.96 -17.50 0.26
N HIS A 38 -0.27 -17.35 0.75
CA HIS A 38 -1.17 -18.49 0.92
C HIS A 38 -2.45 -18.43 0.09
N GLU A 39 -3.00 -17.24 -0.20
CA GLU A 39 -4.37 -17.13 -0.71
C GLU A 39 -4.46 -16.47 -2.10
N VAL A 40 -3.51 -15.58 -2.46
CA VAL A 40 -3.63 -14.78 -3.68
C VAL A 40 -3.79 -15.61 -4.96
N HIS A 41 -3.17 -16.78 -5.02
CA HIS A 41 -3.26 -17.66 -6.18
C HIS A 41 -4.67 -18.23 -6.35
N GLU A 42 -5.31 -18.64 -5.26
CA GLU A 42 -6.69 -19.15 -5.26
C GLU A 42 -7.67 -18.05 -5.66
N TYR A 43 -7.51 -16.85 -5.09
CA TYR A 43 -8.36 -15.70 -5.44
C TYR A 43 -8.22 -15.27 -6.91
N ARG A 44 -7.01 -15.34 -7.48
CA ARG A 44 -6.80 -15.07 -8.90
C ARG A 44 -7.51 -16.08 -9.80
N GLN A 45 -7.46 -17.36 -9.45
CA GLN A 45 -8.18 -18.41 -10.20
C GLN A 45 -9.69 -18.20 -10.09
N TRP A 46 -10.19 -18.03 -8.87
CA TRP A 46 -11.61 -17.80 -8.62
C TRP A 46 -12.13 -16.56 -9.38
N LEU A 47 -11.41 -15.44 -9.37
CA LEU A 47 -11.80 -14.24 -10.12
C LEU A 47 -11.85 -14.48 -11.64
N LYS A 48 -10.94 -15.30 -12.18
CA LYS A 48 -10.94 -15.65 -13.61
C LYS A 48 -12.08 -16.60 -13.97
N GLU A 49 -12.42 -17.53 -13.10
CA GLU A 49 -13.54 -18.45 -13.30
C GLU A 49 -14.88 -17.72 -13.22
N GLU A 50 -15.05 -16.83 -12.25
CA GLU A 50 -16.30 -16.10 -12.02
C GLU A 50 -16.56 -15.03 -13.09
N TYR A 51 -15.52 -14.30 -13.53
CA TYR A 51 -15.67 -13.13 -14.40
C TYR A 51 -15.02 -13.27 -15.79
N GLY A 52 -14.27 -14.33 -16.05
CA GLY A 52 -13.52 -14.53 -17.29
C GLY A 52 -12.27 -13.65 -17.40
N GLU A 53 -11.68 -13.63 -18.60
CA GLU A 53 -10.53 -12.79 -18.91
C GLU A 53 -10.97 -11.36 -19.26
N SER A 54 -10.16 -10.36 -18.88
CA SER A 54 -10.44 -8.96 -19.19
C SER A 54 -10.23 -8.69 -20.69
N PRO A 55 -11.20 -8.10 -21.41
CA PRO A 55 -11.02 -7.69 -22.81
C PRO A 55 -10.15 -6.43 -22.95
N LEU A 56 -9.87 -5.75 -21.83
CA LEU A 56 -9.10 -4.51 -21.77
C LEU A 56 -7.64 -4.80 -21.40
N ARG A 57 -6.77 -3.83 -21.67
CA ARG A 57 -5.32 -3.92 -21.42
C ARG A 57 -4.90 -3.37 -20.05
N ASP A 58 -5.79 -3.34 -19.06
CA ASP A 58 -5.47 -2.70 -17.77
C ASP A 58 -4.28 -3.37 -17.06
N ALA A 59 -3.99 -4.65 -17.33
CA ALA A 59 -2.82 -5.34 -16.77
C ALA A 59 -1.51 -4.78 -17.33
N GLU A 60 -1.49 -4.42 -18.62
CA GLU A 60 -0.35 -3.78 -19.27
C GLU A 60 -0.18 -2.35 -18.76
N GLU A 61 -1.28 -1.62 -18.59
CA GLU A 61 -1.26 -0.27 -18.02
C GLU A 61 -0.74 -0.26 -16.59
N ALA A 62 -1.19 -1.21 -15.75
CA ALA A 62 -0.69 -1.36 -14.39
C ALA A 62 0.83 -1.62 -14.34
N ARG A 63 1.35 -2.44 -15.27
CA ARG A 63 2.79 -2.69 -15.41
C ARG A 63 3.57 -1.44 -15.82
N ASN A 64 3.01 -0.63 -16.72
CA ASN A 64 3.60 0.64 -17.12
C ASN A 64 3.65 1.63 -15.95
N ILE A 65 2.56 1.76 -15.19
CA ILE A 65 2.49 2.60 -13.99
C ILE A 65 3.56 2.17 -12.97
N LEU A 66 3.65 0.88 -12.67
CA LEU A 66 4.65 0.32 -11.77
C LEU A 66 6.09 0.59 -12.25
N GLY A 67 6.35 0.44 -13.56
CA GLY A 67 7.64 0.75 -14.17
C GLY A 67 8.06 2.20 -13.95
N LYS A 68 7.17 3.14 -14.27
CA LYS A 68 7.39 4.58 -14.06
C LYS A 68 7.65 4.92 -12.59
N TYR A 69 6.90 4.32 -11.67
CA TYR A 69 7.12 4.52 -10.23
C TYR A 69 8.51 4.04 -9.78
N LYS A 70 8.94 2.86 -10.26
CA LYS A 70 10.26 2.30 -9.96
C LYS A 70 11.40 3.15 -10.54
N GLU A 71 11.21 3.76 -11.71
CA GLU A 71 12.17 4.69 -12.32
C GLU A 71 12.31 5.99 -11.54
N GLN A 72 11.20 6.56 -11.06
CA GLN A 72 11.19 7.75 -10.23
C GLN A 72 11.94 7.52 -8.90
N GLY A 73 11.67 6.38 -8.25
CA GLY A 73 12.36 5.99 -7.00
C GLY A 73 13.86 5.70 -7.14
N ARG A 74 14.38 5.50 -8.36
CA ARG A 74 15.84 5.40 -8.61
C ARG A 74 16.50 6.76 -8.80
N THR A 75 15.72 7.76 -9.22
CA THR A 75 16.20 9.13 -9.44
C THR A 75 16.23 9.91 -8.12
N GLU A 76 15.39 9.54 -7.16
CA GLU A 76 15.40 10.06 -5.79
C GLU A 76 16.30 9.22 -4.87
N ALA A 77 17.37 9.84 -4.33
CA ALA A 77 18.30 9.24 -3.38
C ALA A 77 17.62 8.86 -2.02
N PRO A 78 18.25 8.05 -1.14
CA PRO A 78 17.55 7.21 -0.18
C PRO A 78 16.78 7.97 0.93
N PRO A 79 15.77 7.32 1.55
CA PRO A 79 14.80 7.92 2.46
C PRO A 79 15.32 8.13 3.90
N SER A 80 16.56 8.57 4.07
CA SER A 80 17.06 8.97 5.40
C SER A 80 16.58 10.37 5.80
N ALA A 81 16.13 11.20 4.86
CA ALA A 81 15.70 12.58 5.15
C ALA A 81 14.25 12.70 5.70
N TRP A 82 13.39 11.71 5.47
CA TRP A 82 11.97 11.80 5.85
C TRP A 82 11.65 11.23 7.24
N ARG A 83 12.62 10.53 7.87
CA ARG A 83 12.42 9.89 9.18
C ARG A 83 12.40 10.88 10.34
N GLU A 84 12.93 12.10 10.19
CA GLU A 84 13.10 13.05 11.28
C GLU A 84 12.00 14.12 11.39
N SER A 85 11.25 14.41 10.34
CA SER A 85 10.22 15.47 10.39
C SER A 85 8.90 15.06 11.06
N SER A 86 8.63 13.76 11.21
CA SER A 86 7.34 13.27 11.75
C SER A 86 7.32 13.10 13.28
N PHE A 87 8.46 13.31 13.95
CA PHE A 87 8.59 13.21 15.41
C PHE A 87 8.96 14.55 16.07
N GLN A 88 8.51 15.68 15.52
CA GLN A 88 8.48 16.91 16.31
C GLN A 88 7.38 16.78 17.38
N ALA A 89 7.84 16.34 18.55
CA ALA A 89 7.23 16.40 19.88
C ALA A 89 5.78 16.93 19.92
N LEU A 90 4.83 16.00 19.98
CA LEU A 90 3.53 16.34 20.56
C LEU A 90 3.77 16.79 22.01
N PRO A 91 3.30 17.99 22.41
CA PRO A 91 3.41 18.40 23.81
C PRO A 91 2.58 17.43 24.67
N PRO A 92 3.03 17.12 25.90
CA PRO A 92 2.28 16.22 26.77
C PRO A 92 0.88 16.79 27.03
N LEU A 93 -0.15 15.98 26.75
CA LEU A 93 -1.53 16.30 27.08
C LEU A 93 -1.62 16.54 28.58
N ALA A 94 -1.94 17.78 28.97
CA ALA A 94 -2.26 18.12 30.34
C ALA A 94 -3.51 17.31 30.75
N TYR A 95 -3.30 16.36 31.65
CA TYR A 95 -4.36 15.54 32.23
C TYR A 95 -5.28 16.46 33.05
N SER A 96 -6.40 16.89 32.46
CA SER A 96 -7.42 17.65 33.15
C SER A 96 -8.03 16.78 34.25
N LYS A 97 -7.79 17.16 35.51
CA LYS A 97 -8.54 16.65 36.68
C LYS A 97 -10.03 16.98 36.47
N TYR A 98 -10.86 15.95 36.30
CA TYR A 98 -12.30 16.12 36.47
C TYR A 98 -12.61 16.43 37.94
N PRO A 99 -13.44 17.44 38.25
CA PRO A 99 -13.95 17.62 39.60
C PRO A 99 -15.02 16.57 39.89
N THR A 100 -14.88 15.88 41.01
CA THR A 100 -15.93 15.04 41.59
C THR A 100 -17.03 15.97 42.11
N GLU A 101 -18.19 16.00 41.47
CA GLU A 101 -19.40 16.55 42.09
C GLU A 101 -20.08 15.47 42.94
N THR A 102 -20.59 15.90 44.10
CA THR A 102 -21.19 15.09 45.17
C THR A 102 -22.70 15.25 45.14
#